data_AF-A0A9P4N2C0-F1
#
_entry.id   AF-A0A9P4N2C0-F1
#
_cell.length_a   1.000
_cell.length_b   1.000
_cell.length_c   1.000
_cell.angle_alpha   90.00
_cell.angle_beta   90.00
_cell.angle_gamma   90.00
#
_symmetry.space_group_name_H-M   'P 1'
#
loop_
_entity.id
_entity.type
_entity.pdbx_description
1 polymer ?
#
loop_
_entity_poly.entity_id
_entity_poly.type
_entity_poly.pdbx_seq_one_letter_code
_entity_poly.pdbx_strand_id
1 'polypeptide(L)'
;AETVGLVVGVVGLATLFEDAVRCFEIIRLGVSFERNFTTCQLRLEDTRARLCRWGRAVDMHDNEVAKRLLGLDKFGQTEKRLKLIKVCFDEAEKICQDYSQGEPEPEPEPIGPNPDLHLPRPAANIRRTLRNLYPLPSGKPGVIRRTS
;
A
#
# COMPACT_ATOMS: atom_id res chain seq x y z
N ALA A 1 -32.45 2.41 -19.68
CA ALA A 1 -31.03 2.77 -19.71
C ALA A 1 -30.84 3.91 -18.74
N GLU A 2 -30.15 3.66 -17.63
CA GLU A 2 -29.71 4.72 -16.72
C GLU A 2 -28.21 4.54 -16.55
N THR A 3 -27.46 5.27 -17.37
CA THR A 3 -26.07 5.59 -17.15
C THR A 3 -26.01 6.47 -15.91
N VAL A 4 -26.05 5.85 -14.74
CA VAL A 4 -25.61 6.48 -13.48
C VAL A 4 -24.14 6.80 -13.68
N GLY A 5 -23.92 8.07 -13.98
CA GLY A 5 -22.63 8.61 -14.37
C GLY A 5 -21.56 8.24 -13.37
N LEU A 6 -20.59 7.47 -13.85
CA LEU A 6 -19.28 7.33 -13.26
C LEU A 6 -18.56 8.69 -13.35
N VAL A 7 -19.01 9.66 -12.58
CA VAL A 7 -18.22 10.85 -12.22
C VAL A 7 -17.32 10.44 -11.07
N VAL A 8 -16.41 9.49 -11.35
CA VAL A 8 -15.21 9.33 -10.53
C VAL A 8 -14.26 10.38 -11.07
N GLY A 9 -14.34 11.55 -10.44
CA GLY A 9 -13.57 12.73 -10.81
C GLY A 9 -12.07 12.42 -10.86
N VAL A 10 -11.35 13.26 -11.60
CA VAL A 10 -9.90 13.24 -11.85
C VAL A 10 -9.03 13.00 -10.59
N VAL A 11 -9.59 13.17 -9.39
CA VAL A 11 -8.94 12.94 -8.10
C VAL A 11 -9.04 11.48 -7.60
N GLY A 12 -10.08 10.72 -7.98
CA GLY A 12 -10.40 9.43 -7.34
C GLY A 12 -9.35 8.34 -7.51
N LEU A 13 -8.92 8.04 -8.75
CA LEU A 13 -8.03 6.89 -9.00
C LEU A 13 -6.59 7.14 -8.55
N ALA A 14 -6.03 8.32 -8.86
CA ALA A 14 -4.72 8.73 -8.39
C ALA A 14 -4.64 8.67 -6.86
N THR A 15 -5.63 9.23 -6.15
CA THR A 15 -5.68 9.15 -4.68
C THR A 15 -5.79 7.72 -4.17
N LEU A 16 -6.64 6.87 -4.78
CA LEU A 16 -6.74 5.46 -4.39
C LEU A 16 -5.42 4.71 -4.59
N PHE A 17 -4.70 5.01 -5.67
CA PHE A 17 -3.38 4.44 -5.92
C PHE A 17 -2.36 4.89 -4.86
N GLU A 18 -2.32 6.18 -4.55
CA GLU A 18 -1.43 6.71 -3.52
C GLU A 18 -1.74 6.16 -2.12
N ASP A 19 -3.02 6.04 -1.77
CA ASP A 19 -3.47 5.40 -0.53
C ASP A 19 -3.00 3.94 -0.46
N ALA A 20 -3.21 3.17 -1.54
CA ALA A 20 -2.78 1.77 -1.61
C ALA A 20 -1.26 1.62 -1.47
N VAL A 21 -0.46 2.52 -2.05
CA VAL A 21 1.00 2.54 -1.87
C VAL A 21 1.36 2.89 -0.43
N ARG A 22 0.66 3.85 0.20
CA ARG A 22 0.91 4.26 1.60
C ARG A 22 0.59 3.17 2.61
N CYS A 23 -0.35 2.27 2.33
CA CYS A 23 -0.64 1.14 3.22
C CYS A 23 0.61 0.28 3.53
N PHE A 24 1.55 0.17 2.60
CA PHE A 24 2.81 -0.56 2.80
C PHE A 24 3.77 0.12 3.80
N GLU A 25 3.56 1.39 4.15
CA GLU A 25 4.38 2.11 5.15
C GLU A 25 3.94 1.84 6.57
N ILE A 26 2.65 1.57 6.74
CA ILE A 26 2.03 1.46 8.06
C ILE A 26 2.23 0.06 8.61
N ILE A 27 2.50 -0.94 7.75
CA ILE A 27 2.81 -2.29 8.20
C ILE A 27 4.11 -2.30 8.98
N ARG A 28 4.00 -2.72 10.24
CA ARG A 28 5.12 -3.14 11.08
C ARG A 28 5.03 -4.65 11.25
N LEU A 29 6.12 -5.35 10.95
CA LEU A 29 6.21 -6.78 11.25
C LEU A 29 6.61 -6.95 12.72
N GLY A 30 5.84 -7.76 13.44
CA GLY A 30 6.12 -8.10 14.84
C GLY A 30 7.44 -8.86 14.99
N VAL A 31 8.02 -8.81 16.19
CA VAL A 31 9.28 -9.49 16.51
C VAL A 31 9.17 -11.00 16.27
N SER A 32 7.98 -11.58 16.48
CA SER A 32 7.62 -12.98 16.24
C SER A 32 7.86 -13.46 14.79
N PHE A 33 8.09 -12.55 13.84
CA PHE A 33 8.50 -12.91 12.48
C PHE A 33 9.97 -13.37 12.39
N GLU A 34 10.80 -13.19 13.42
CA GLU A 34 12.22 -13.57 13.56
C GLU A 34 12.88 -14.17 12.29
N ARG A 35 12.72 -15.48 12.06
CA ARG A 35 13.37 -16.23 10.96
C ARG A 35 12.89 -15.80 9.57
N ASN A 36 11.64 -15.35 9.47
CA ASN A 36 11.01 -14.93 8.22
C ASN A 36 10.97 -13.41 8.06
N PHE A 37 11.38 -12.62 9.06
CA PHE A 37 11.29 -11.16 9.04
C PHE A 37 11.93 -10.57 7.78
N THR A 38 13.16 -10.99 7.47
CA THR A 38 13.87 -10.50 6.28
C THR A 38 13.12 -10.82 4.98
N THR A 39 12.65 -12.06 4.83
CA THR A 39 11.94 -12.49 3.63
C THR A 39 10.58 -11.81 3.50
N CYS A 40 9.81 -11.70 4.58
CA CYS A 40 8.53 -11.02 4.61
C CYS A 40 8.69 -9.53 4.30
N GLN A 41 9.68 -8.86 4.90
CA GLN A 41 9.96 -7.46 4.65
C GLN A 41 10.36 -7.21 3.18
N LEU A 42 11.23 -8.05 2.60
CA LEU A 42 11.61 -7.92 1.19
C LEU A 42 10.43 -8.20 0.24
N ARG A 43 9.56 -9.17 0.55
CA ARG A 43 8.34 -9.43 -0.24
C ARG A 43 7.37 -8.27 -0.20
N LEU A 44 7.23 -7.63 0.96
CA LEU A 44 6.41 -6.45 1.13
C LEU A 44 6.93 -5.29 0.27
N GLU A 45 8.24 -5.05 0.31
CA GLU A 45 8.89 -4.01 -0.49
C GLU A 45 8.86 -4.29 -2.00
N ASP A 46 9.05 -5.54 -2.42
CA ASP A 46 8.92 -5.92 -3.83
C ASP A 46 7.48 -5.71 -4.34
N THR A 47 6.48 -6.05 -3.52
CA THR A 47 5.07 -5.81 -3.86
C THR A 47 4.77 -4.32 -3.99
N ARG A 48 5.24 -3.50 -3.06
CA ARG A 48 5.14 -2.04 -3.14
C ARG A 48 5.81 -1.50 -4.41
N ALA A 49 7.04 -1.94 -4.70
CA ALA A 49 7.79 -1.51 -5.87
C ALA A 49 7.08 -1.91 -7.18
N ARG A 50 6.50 -3.12 -7.25
CA ARG A 50 5.71 -3.56 -8.40
C ARG A 50 4.49 -2.67 -8.62
N LEU A 51 3.77 -2.31 -7.55
CA LEU A 51 2.64 -1.40 -7.63
C LEU A 51 3.07 0.01 -8.11
N CYS A 52 4.15 0.56 -7.54
CA CYS A 52 4.70 1.85 -7.97
C CYS A 52 5.14 1.85 -9.43
N ARG A 53 5.85 0.79 -9.86
CA ARG A 53 6.29 0.63 -11.25
C ARG A 53 5.12 0.56 -12.22
N TRP A 54 4.10 -0.20 -11.87
CA TRP A 54 2.87 -0.26 -12.65
C TRP A 54 2.23 1.13 -12.75
N GLY A 55 2.03 1.84 -11.63
CA GLY A 55 1.43 3.17 -11.63
C GLY A 55 2.17 4.19 -12.51
N ARG A 56 3.51 4.15 -12.55
CA ARG A 56 4.30 4.96 -13.49
C ARG A 56 4.08 4.58 -14.95
N ALA A 57 3.99 3.29 -15.26
CA ALA A 57 3.84 2.80 -16.63
C ALA A 57 2.50 3.20 -17.26
N VAL A 58 1.47 3.40 -16.43
CA VAL A 58 0.13 3.82 -16.87
C VAL A 58 -0.20 5.27 -16.49
N ASP A 59 0.83 6.05 -16.11
CA ASP A 59 0.75 7.46 -15.73
C ASP A 59 -0.39 7.77 -14.76
N MET A 60 -0.41 7.06 -13.63
CA MET A 60 -1.56 7.04 -12.71
C MET A 60 -1.81 8.36 -11.97
N HIS A 61 -0.96 9.36 -12.17
CA HIS A 61 -1.18 10.73 -11.68
C HIS A 61 -2.04 11.57 -12.64
N ASP A 62 -2.16 11.17 -13.91
CA ASP A 62 -3.05 11.79 -14.89
C ASP A 62 -4.16 10.79 -15.26
N ASN A 63 -5.36 11.02 -14.74
CA ASN A 63 -6.50 10.13 -14.98
C ASN A 63 -6.89 10.05 -16.47
N GLU A 64 -6.71 11.10 -17.26
CA GLU A 64 -7.09 11.06 -18.67
C GLU A 64 -6.06 10.27 -19.49
N VAL A 65 -4.78 10.42 -19.18
CA VAL A 65 -3.72 9.56 -19.74
C VAL A 65 -3.92 8.11 -19.30
N ALA A 66 -4.18 7.86 -18.02
CA ALA A 66 -4.45 6.53 -17.48
C ALA A 66 -5.67 5.88 -18.13
N LYS A 67 -6.79 6.61 -18.27
CA LYS A 67 -8.00 6.14 -19.00
C LYS A 67 -7.67 5.78 -20.45
N ARG A 68 -6.85 6.60 -21.13
CA ARG A 68 -6.44 6.34 -22.51
C ARG A 68 -5.55 5.10 -22.63
N LEU A 69 -4.57 4.94 -21.74
CA LEU A 69 -3.63 3.81 -21.76
C LEU A 69 -4.28 2.49 -21.34
N LEU A 70 -5.18 2.53 -20.36
CA LEU A 70 -5.87 1.34 -19.86
C LEU A 70 -7.11 0.97 -20.70
N GLY A 71 -7.81 1.97 -21.24
CA GLY A 71 -9.18 1.85 -21.72
C GLY A 71 -10.19 1.87 -20.57
N LEU A 72 -11.42 2.30 -20.85
CA LEU A 72 -12.47 2.54 -19.84
C LEU A 72 -12.79 1.31 -18.97
N ASP A 73 -12.85 0.12 -19.59
CA ASP A 73 -13.13 -1.12 -18.86
C ASP A 73 -12.03 -1.45 -17.84
N LYS A 74 -10.76 -1.45 -18.27
CA LYS A 74 -9.63 -1.74 -17.38
C LYS A 74 -9.41 -0.64 -16.35
N PHE A 75 -9.74 0.61 -16.68
CA PHE A 75 -9.74 1.72 -15.72
C PHE A 75 -10.73 1.46 -14.58
N GLY A 76 -11.97 1.07 -14.89
CA GLY A 76 -12.96 0.69 -13.87
C GLY A 76 -12.55 -0.54 -13.06
N GLN A 77 -11.93 -1.54 -13.69
CA GLN A 77 -11.39 -2.70 -12.97
C GLN A 77 -10.23 -2.33 -12.03
N THR A 78 -9.39 -1.38 -12.46
CA THR A 78 -8.24 -0.89 -11.68
C THR A 78 -8.72 -0.20 -10.41
N GLU A 79 -9.74 0.65 -10.51
CA GLU A 79 -10.37 1.29 -9.35
C GLU A 79 -10.86 0.26 -8.32
N LYS A 80 -11.58 -0.77 -8.79
CA LYS A 80 -12.08 -1.86 -7.94
C LYS A 80 -10.94 -2.61 -7.26
N ARG A 81 -9.84 -2.89 -7.96
CA ARG A 81 -8.68 -3.60 -7.41
C ARG A 81 -7.92 -2.77 -6.38
N LEU A 82 -7.73 -1.47 -6.61
CA LEU A 82 -7.09 -0.59 -5.63
C LEU A 82 -7.93 -0.45 -4.36
N LYS A 83 -9.26 -0.35 -4.49
CA LYS A 83 -10.19 -0.41 -3.36
C LYS A 83 -10.07 -1.72 -2.60
N LEU A 84 -10.00 -2.85 -3.29
CA LEU A 84 -9.84 -4.16 -2.67
C LEU A 84 -8.52 -4.28 -1.89
N ILE A 85 -7.40 -3.79 -2.46
CA ILE A 85 -6.12 -3.76 -1.75
C ILE A 85 -6.29 -3.03 -0.42
N LYS A 86 -6.90 -1.83 -0.43
CA LYS A 86 -7.15 -1.07 0.81
C LYS A 86 -8.00 -1.88 1.81
N VAL A 87 -9.07 -2.53 1.36
CA VAL A 87 -9.90 -3.39 2.22
C VAL A 87 -9.07 -4.48 2.88
N CYS A 88 -8.20 -5.18 2.14
CA CYS A 88 -7.33 -6.20 2.72
C CYS A 88 -6.38 -5.64 3.80
N PHE A 89 -5.88 -4.41 3.62
CA PHE A 89 -5.06 -3.75 4.64
C PHE A 89 -5.88 -3.32 5.87
N ASP A 90 -7.10 -2.79 5.66
CA ASP A 90 -8.01 -2.43 6.76
C ASP A 90 -8.41 -3.69 7.57
N GLU A 91 -8.63 -4.83 6.91
CA GLU A 91 -8.88 -6.12 7.56
C GLU A 91 -7.67 -6.63 8.35
N ALA A 92 -6.48 -6.54 7.75
CA ALA A 92 -5.24 -6.90 8.45
C ALA A 92 -5.00 -6.02 9.69
N GLU A 93 -5.29 -4.72 9.61
CA GLU A 93 -5.20 -3.80 10.75
C GLU A 93 -6.14 -4.23 11.88
N LYS A 94 -7.40 -4.57 11.57
CA LYS A 94 -8.36 -5.06 12.57
C LYS A 94 -7.87 -6.34 13.24
N ILE A 95 -7.37 -7.31 12.47
CA ILE A 95 -6.83 -8.55 13.04
C ILE A 95 -5.67 -8.26 14.00
N CYS A 96 -4.75 -7.34 13.63
CA CYS A 96 -3.66 -6.93 14.52
C CYS A 96 -4.17 -6.24 15.79
N GLN A 97 -5.22 -5.41 15.69
CA GLN A 97 -5.84 -4.75 16.84
C GLN A 97 -6.49 -5.77 17.78
N ASP A 98 -7.29 -6.69 17.25
CA ASP A 98 -7.96 -7.74 18.02
C ASP A 98 -6.94 -8.62 18.76
N TYR A 99 -5.86 -9.00 18.07
CA TYR A 99 -4.76 -9.76 18.66
C TYR A 99 -4.09 -9.00 19.81
N SER A 100 -3.86 -7.69 19.64
CA SER A 100 -3.26 -6.84 20.67
C SER A 100 -4.15 -6.65 21.92
N GLN A 101 -5.46 -6.85 21.81
CA GLN A 101 -6.41 -6.74 22.92
C GLN A 101 -6.65 -8.08 23.65
N GLY A 102 -6.28 -9.22 23.03
CA GLY A 102 -6.55 -10.56 23.54
C GLY A 102 -5.40 -11.21 24.33
N GLU A 103 -4.18 -10.68 24.23
CA GLU A 103 -3.01 -11.29 24.85
C GLU A 103 -2.82 -10.85 26.33
N PRO A 104 -2.65 -11.79 27.27
CA PRO A 104 -2.46 -11.49 28.70
C PRO A 104 -1.05 -10.99 29.06
N GLU A 105 -0.06 -11.15 28.17
CA GLU A 105 1.29 -10.59 28.30
C GLU A 105 1.58 -9.58 27.18
N PRO A 106 2.27 -8.46 27.47
CA PRO A 106 2.68 -7.53 26.44
C PRO A 106 3.73 -8.20 25.54
N GLU A 107 3.37 -8.48 24.29
CA GLU A 107 4.36 -8.87 23.28
C GLU A 107 5.49 -7.85 23.20
N PRO A 108 6.74 -8.28 22.94
CA PRO A 108 7.85 -7.36 22.71
C PRO A 108 7.51 -6.37 21.60
N GLU A 109 7.84 -5.10 21.80
CA GLU A 109 7.48 -4.03 20.87
C GLU A 109 7.83 -4.39 19.43
N PRO A 110 6.95 -4.10 18.45
CA PRO A 110 7.24 -4.35 17.05
C PRO A 110 8.58 -3.75 16.66
N ILE A 111 9.26 -4.38 15.69
CA ILE A 111 10.51 -3.87 15.14
C ILE A 111 10.36 -2.37 14.86
N GLY A 112 11.34 -1.59 15.33
CA GLY A 112 11.29 -0.13 15.38
C GLY A 112 10.94 0.53 14.04
N PRO A 113 10.65 1.85 14.02
CA PRO A 113 10.16 2.55 12.83
C PRO A 113 11.09 2.44 11.61
N ASN A 114 12.37 2.09 11.84
CA ASN A 114 13.30 1.76 10.78
C ASN A 114 13.54 0.23 10.68
N PRO A 115 12.82 -0.50 9.80
CA PRO A 115 13.04 -1.93 9.62
C PRO A 115 14.43 -2.25 9.07
N ASP A 116 15.14 -1.29 8.42
CA ASP A 116 16.51 -1.52 7.94
C ASP A 116 17.50 -1.87 9.06
N LEU A 117 17.23 -1.44 10.30
CA LEU A 117 18.10 -1.71 11.45
C LEU A 117 18.16 -3.20 11.80
N HIS A 118 17.09 -3.94 11.49
CA HIS A 118 16.95 -5.37 11.79
C HIS A 118 17.17 -6.25 10.57
N LEU A 119 17.44 -5.65 9.41
CA LEU A 119 17.74 -6.38 8.17
C LEU A 119 19.25 -6.62 8.02
N PRO A 120 19.67 -7.80 7.53
CA PRO A 120 21.03 -7.99 7.04
C PRO A 120 21.39 -6.93 5.99
N ARG A 121 22.66 -6.50 5.96
CA ARG A 121 23.13 -5.41 5.07
C ARG A 121 22.68 -5.56 3.60
N PRO A 122 22.73 -6.75 2.96
CA PRO A 122 22.23 -6.90 1.60
C PRO A 122 20.74 -6.60 1.44
N ALA A 123 19.91 -7.07 2.39
CA ALA A 123 18.47 -6.84 2.37
C ALA A 123 18.12 -5.37 2.62
N ALA A 124 18.79 -4.73 3.59
CA ALA A 124 18.64 -3.30 3.83
C ALA A 124 19.01 -2.45 2.59
N ASN A 125 20.08 -2.84 1.87
CA ASN A 125 20.48 -2.16 0.64
C ASN A 125 19.44 -2.33 -0.48
N ILE A 126 18.90 -3.53 -0.68
CA ILE A 126 17.83 -3.77 -1.66
C ILE A 126 16.62 -2.89 -1.34
N ARG A 127 16.16 -2.91 -0.09
CA ARG A 127 15.04 -2.09 0.35
C ARG A 127 15.28 -0.60 0.09
N ARG A 128 16.44 -0.08 0.47
CA ARG A 128 16.81 1.32 0.22
C ARG A 128 16.84 1.66 -1.25
N THR A 129 17.39 0.80 -2.10
CA THR A 129 17.39 0.99 -3.55
C THR A 129 15.97 1.05 -4.10
N LEU A 130 15.08 0.13 -3.71
CA LEU A 130 13.67 0.15 -4.13
C LEU A 130 12.94 1.41 -3.66
N ARG A 131 13.25 1.90 -2.46
CA ARG A 131 12.71 3.13 -1.88
C ARG A 131 13.18 4.38 -2.63
N ASN A 132 14.43 4.41 -3.06
CA ASN A 132 14.98 5.50 -3.87
C ASN A 132 14.41 5.48 -5.30
N LEU A 133 14.28 4.30 -5.91
CA LEU A 133 13.70 4.17 -7.25
C LEU A 133 12.21 4.55 -7.27
N TYR A 134 11.48 4.21 -6.22
CA TYR A 134 10.05 4.45 -6.07
C TYR A 134 9.77 5.17 -4.75
N PRO A 135 10.02 6.50 -4.68
CA PRO A 135 9.74 7.28 -3.48
C PRO A 135 8.23 7.34 -3.23
N LEU A 136 7.88 7.64 -1.98
CA LEU A 136 6.48 7.81 -1.61
C LEU A 136 5.86 9.00 -2.33
N PRO A 137 4.55 8.94 -2.64
CA PRO A 137 3.80 10.09 -3.10
C PRO A 137 3.94 11.25 -2.08
N SER A 138 4.24 12.45 -2.56
CA SER A 138 4.42 13.65 -1.74
C SER A 138 3.10 14.29 -1.27
N GLY A 139 1.95 13.77 -1.71
CA GLY A 139 0.62 14.21 -1.31
C GLY A 139 0.31 13.86 0.16
N LYS A 140 -0.27 14.80 0.91
CA LYS A 140 -0.83 14.52 2.25
C LYS A 140 -1.87 13.41 2.13
N PRO A 141 -2.04 12.54 3.14
CA PRO A 141 -3.11 11.56 3.14
C PRO A 141 -4.44 12.24 2.84
N GLY A 142 -5.06 11.84 1.73
CA GLY A 142 -6.45 12.20 1.48
C GLY A 142 -7.26 11.58 2.61
N VAL A 143 -7.69 12.40 3.57
CA VAL A 143 -8.64 11.97 4.60
C VAL A 143 -9.97 11.77 3.88
N ILE A 144 -10.15 10.62 3.23
CA ILE A 144 -11.48 10.13 2.92
C ILE A 144 -12.02 9.65 4.26
N ARG A 145 -12.78 10.54 4.91
CA ARG A 145 -13.51 10.24 6.14
C ARG A 145 -14.23 8.91 5.95
N ARG A 146 -14.05 8.00 6.92
CA ARG A 146 -14.86 6.78 7.06
C ARG A 146 -16.33 7.23 7.00
N THR A 147 -17.04 6.87 5.93
CA THR A 147 -18.49 6.98 5.93
C THR A 147 -19.00 5.87 6.83
N SER A 148 -19.49 6.28 7.99
CA SER A 148 -20.30 5.46 8.89
C SER A 148 -21.56 4.93 8.20
#